data_AF-A0A8T2PJ93-F1
#
_entry.id   AF-A0A8T2PJ93-F1
#
_cell.length_a   1.000
_cell.length_b   1.000
_cell.length_c   1.000
_cell.angle_alpha   90.00
_cell.angle_beta   90.00
_cell.angle_gamma   90.00
#
_symmetry.space_group_name_H-M   'P 1'
#
loop_
_entity.id
_entity.type
_entity.pdbx_description
1 polymer ?
#
loop_
_entity_poly.entity_id
_entity_poly.type
_entity_poly.pdbx_seq_one_letter_code
_entity_poly.pdbx_strand_id
1 'polypeptide(L)'
;MGPGRSGERVVGLWGALARTWVLCWAFRVEGSVPSSSPPLKSYSFGRSFLGLDKCNACVGTSICKKFFKDDIRFENWLSSQLMLPPVYRMWYLANYTDSESWRPVVLSRLISQSLHEESDRSICSWAKRSRSCSIEAVLRAMPRFQDWARSNLLLPRMVQGLATPMLRCPSQRLLDRLVRRYAEVTDAGSIQMKHFTEKDKLRLLYTLSVNQHPLVLQMFPGTEGWPFPRYYGSCGRMMVWTSTRPIRDVYGSSLEIRADIAYQLLHITQGLGSNSLHFHLYYTSVTEDMFATLEDGKLFIVDASTIGIIDQLEGIPPDPKPEQEKENMDVFSCLSGSCSRPPPCSSVRPSQSFMLLCRDLLPKLLTPQDSRAGGLSRDVARLLGACADKAQADETIAAAAQALMSLLKPLRPCSLQFSYRYPECRYGDEF
;
A
#
# COMPACT_ATOMS: atom_id res chain seq x y z
N MET A 1 61.97 -14.78 -7.27
CA MET A 1 63.40 -14.42 -7.28
C MET A 1 63.78 -14.09 -8.71
N GLY A 2 64.07 -12.82 -9.01
CA GLY A 2 64.75 -12.46 -10.26
C GLY A 2 66.20 -12.96 -10.24
N PRO A 3 66.98 -12.84 -11.32
CA PRO A 3 67.24 -11.51 -11.90
C PRO A 3 67.51 -11.46 -13.43
N GLY A 4 67.65 -10.23 -13.95
CA GLY A 4 68.93 -9.86 -14.59
C GLY A 4 69.01 -9.71 -16.11
N ARG A 5 68.58 -8.54 -16.61
CA ARG A 5 69.30 -7.55 -17.45
C ARG A 5 70.33 -7.95 -18.53
N SER A 6 70.33 -7.07 -19.54
CA SER A 6 71.41 -6.67 -20.49
C SER A 6 71.60 -7.57 -21.71
N GLY A 7 71.82 -7.09 -22.93
CA GLY A 7 72.16 -5.76 -23.42
C GLY A 7 73.13 -5.92 -24.60
N GLU A 8 72.76 -5.36 -25.75
CA GLU A 8 73.61 -4.89 -26.87
C GLU A 8 74.55 -5.87 -27.61
N ARG A 9 74.37 -5.95 -28.94
CA ARG A 9 75.44 -5.57 -29.89
C ARG A 9 74.91 -5.20 -31.27
N VAL A 10 75.50 -4.12 -31.75
CA VAL A 10 75.30 -3.37 -33.00
C VAL A 10 76.29 -3.87 -34.08
N VAL A 11 76.10 -3.37 -35.31
CA VAL A 11 76.99 -3.26 -36.48
C VAL A 11 76.52 -4.17 -37.63
N GLY A 12 76.18 -3.70 -38.84
CA GLY A 12 76.20 -2.36 -39.41
C GLY A 12 76.44 -2.41 -40.93
N LEU A 13 76.04 -1.32 -41.61
CA LEU A 13 76.44 -0.83 -42.94
C LEU A 13 75.64 -1.29 -44.18
N TRP A 14 75.21 -0.46 -45.17
CA TRP A 14 75.35 0.97 -45.52
C TRP A 14 74.24 1.41 -46.51
N GLY A 15 73.93 2.71 -46.58
CA GLY A 15 73.23 3.35 -47.70
C GLY A 15 72.38 4.56 -47.30
N ALA A 16 72.81 5.78 -47.65
CA ALA A 16 72.36 7.05 -47.08
C ALA A 16 71.28 7.81 -47.88
N LEU A 17 70.38 8.47 -47.13
CA LEU A 17 69.84 9.85 -47.26
C LEU A 17 69.07 10.29 -48.54
N ALA A 18 67.75 10.53 -48.42
CA ALA A 18 67.14 11.85 -48.10
C ALA A 18 65.83 12.20 -48.86
N ARG A 19 64.80 12.49 -48.03
CA ARG A 19 63.84 13.62 -48.07
C ARG A 19 62.50 13.57 -48.87
N THR A 20 61.46 13.67 -48.04
CA THR A 20 60.29 14.59 -48.05
C THR A 20 58.93 14.14 -48.61
N TRP A 21 57.93 14.36 -47.75
CA TRP A 21 56.52 13.96 -47.77
C TRP A 21 55.63 14.83 -48.67
N VAL A 22 54.60 14.23 -49.27
CA VAL A 22 53.29 14.87 -49.56
C VAL A 22 52.16 13.85 -49.29
N LEU A 23 51.06 14.38 -48.75
CA LEU A 23 49.95 13.76 -48.02
C LEU A 23 49.06 12.73 -48.76
N CYS A 24 48.56 11.76 -47.99
CA CYS A 24 47.54 10.76 -48.32
C CYS A 24 46.13 11.34 -48.45
N TRP A 25 45.35 10.84 -49.42
CA TRP A 25 43.89 10.66 -49.32
C TRP A 25 43.56 9.22 -49.74
N ALA A 26 42.92 8.48 -48.84
CA ALA A 26 42.55 7.08 -49.01
C ALA A 26 41.15 6.93 -49.63
N PHE A 27 41.05 5.97 -50.53
CA PHE A 27 39.85 5.55 -51.26
C PHE A 27 38.79 4.90 -50.36
N ARG A 28 37.50 5.17 -50.63
CA ARG A 28 36.35 4.40 -50.15
C ARG A 28 36.05 3.25 -51.11
N VAL A 29 35.78 2.06 -50.58
CA VAL A 29 35.03 1.00 -51.27
C VAL A 29 33.96 0.48 -50.31
N GLU A 30 32.74 0.39 -50.85
CA GLU A 30 31.50 -0.05 -50.23
C GLU A 30 31.51 -1.51 -49.79
N GLY A 31 31.06 -1.74 -48.55
CA GLY A 31 30.56 -3.02 -48.08
C GLY A 31 29.19 -2.79 -47.45
N SER A 32 28.14 -3.33 -48.06
CA SER A 32 26.75 -3.26 -47.60
C SER A 32 26.56 -4.05 -46.30
N VAL A 33 26.37 -3.34 -45.19
CA VAL A 33 25.95 -3.91 -43.90
C VAL A 33 24.42 -4.00 -43.88
N PRO A 34 23.81 -5.14 -43.51
CA PRO A 34 22.35 -5.21 -43.39
C PRO A 34 21.88 -4.22 -42.34
N SER A 35 20.91 -3.38 -42.74
CA SER A 35 20.33 -2.36 -41.89
C SER A 35 19.83 -2.98 -40.59
N SER A 36 20.45 -2.61 -39.48
CA SER A 36 19.92 -2.87 -38.15
C SER A 36 18.49 -2.33 -38.10
N SER A 37 17.53 -3.25 -38.02
CA SER A 37 16.16 -2.97 -37.61
C SER A 37 16.15 -1.99 -36.43
N PRO A 38 15.23 -1.02 -36.37
CA PRO A 38 15.13 -0.13 -35.23
C PRO A 38 14.98 -0.95 -33.95
N PRO A 39 15.58 -0.53 -32.83
CA PRO A 39 15.51 -1.28 -31.58
C PRO A 39 14.05 -1.55 -31.24
N LEU A 40 13.79 -2.81 -30.89
CA LEU A 40 12.53 -3.33 -30.37
C LEU A 40 11.87 -2.29 -29.46
N LYS A 41 10.62 -1.91 -29.74
CA LYS A 41 9.88 -0.86 -29.04
C LYS A 41 10.07 -1.00 -27.53
N SER A 42 10.76 -0.02 -26.94
CA SER A 42 10.96 0.12 -25.50
C SER A 42 9.61 -0.01 -24.79
N TYR A 43 9.59 -0.87 -23.77
CA TYR A 43 8.49 -1.01 -22.84
C TYR A 43 8.31 0.32 -22.09
N SER A 44 7.50 1.22 -22.61
CA SER A 44 7.11 2.40 -21.86
C SER A 44 5.75 2.13 -21.25
N PHE A 45 5.66 2.06 -19.92
CA PHE A 45 4.38 2.26 -19.26
C PHE A 45 3.75 3.55 -19.78
N GLY A 46 2.55 3.44 -20.33
CA GLY A 46 1.83 4.61 -20.80
C GLY A 46 1.60 5.56 -19.64
N ARG A 47 1.97 6.84 -19.79
CA ARG A 47 1.68 7.88 -18.77
C ARG A 47 0.20 7.87 -18.38
N SER A 48 -0.68 7.60 -19.33
CA SER A 48 -2.12 7.44 -19.09
C SER A 48 -2.48 6.25 -18.18
N PHE A 49 -1.81 5.11 -18.31
CA PHE A 49 -2.08 3.92 -17.49
C PHE A 49 -1.81 4.19 -16.01
N LEU A 50 -0.68 4.83 -15.72
CA LEU A 50 -0.27 5.27 -14.39
C LEU A 50 -1.07 6.48 -13.89
N GLY A 51 -1.86 7.13 -14.74
CA GLY A 51 -2.55 8.38 -14.43
C GLY A 51 -1.61 9.59 -14.33
N LEU A 52 -0.42 9.52 -14.91
CA LEU A 52 0.59 10.57 -14.95
C LEU A 52 0.21 11.75 -15.87
N ASP A 53 -0.71 11.55 -16.79
CA ASP A 53 -1.31 12.58 -17.65
C ASP A 53 -2.29 13.49 -16.89
N LYS A 54 -2.90 12.97 -15.82
CA LYS A 54 -3.75 13.74 -14.87
C LYS A 54 -2.94 14.32 -13.71
N CYS A 55 -1.62 14.13 -13.74
CA CYS A 55 -0.79 14.14 -12.55
C CYS A 55 -0.19 15.49 -12.21
N ASN A 56 -1.04 16.30 -11.60
CA ASN A 56 -0.62 16.98 -10.39
C ASN A 56 -1.61 16.74 -9.22
N ALA A 57 -2.58 15.84 -9.40
CA ALA A 57 -3.42 15.23 -8.36
C ALA A 57 -3.19 13.71 -8.36
N CYS A 58 -2.05 13.33 -7.77
CA CYS A 58 -1.55 11.97 -7.73
C CYS A 58 -1.36 11.49 -6.31
N VAL A 59 -1.10 10.20 -6.17
CA VAL A 59 -0.86 9.53 -4.91
C VAL A 59 0.63 9.52 -4.59
N GLY A 60 1.49 9.38 -5.61
CA GLY A 60 2.93 9.34 -5.42
C GLY A 60 3.78 9.43 -6.66
N THR A 61 5.08 9.57 -6.41
CA THR A 61 6.14 9.61 -7.42
C THR A 61 7.38 8.80 -7.04
N SER A 62 7.45 8.30 -5.80
CA SER A 62 8.61 7.62 -5.21
C SER A 62 9.15 6.47 -6.06
N ILE A 63 8.27 5.70 -6.70
CA ILE A 63 8.66 4.51 -7.49
C ILE A 63 8.57 4.72 -9.01
N CYS A 64 8.21 5.92 -9.50
CA CYS A 64 8.03 6.17 -10.93
C CYS A 64 9.27 5.84 -11.77
N LYS A 65 10.48 6.10 -11.24
CA LYS A 65 11.73 5.78 -11.93
C LYS A 65 11.86 4.29 -12.23
N LYS A 66 11.34 3.41 -11.36
CA LYS A 66 11.37 1.96 -11.53
C LYS A 66 10.44 1.49 -12.64
N PHE A 67 9.27 2.14 -12.78
CA PHE A 67 8.37 1.93 -13.92
C PHE A 67 9.03 2.28 -15.25
N PHE A 68 9.75 3.40 -15.34
CA PHE A 68 10.41 3.84 -16.58
C PHE A 68 11.73 3.16 -16.90
N LYS A 69 12.29 2.39 -15.95
CA LYS A 69 13.54 1.63 -16.12
C LYS A 69 13.31 0.14 -16.35
N ASP A 70 12.05 -0.28 -16.47
CA ASP A 70 11.67 -1.69 -16.63
C ASP A 70 12.07 -2.57 -15.44
N ASP A 71 12.18 -1.96 -14.25
CA ASP A 71 12.42 -2.62 -12.96
C ASP A 71 11.10 -3.19 -12.38
N ILE A 72 9.95 -2.88 -12.98
CA ILE A 72 8.62 -3.43 -12.64
C ILE A 72 7.97 -4.01 -13.91
N ARG A 73 7.55 -5.28 -13.87
CA ARG A 73 7.04 -6.01 -15.05
C ARG A 73 5.83 -6.88 -14.70
N PHE A 74 4.78 -6.87 -15.51
CA PHE A 74 3.62 -7.76 -15.31
C PHE A 74 4.01 -9.25 -15.46
N GLU A 75 3.28 -10.15 -14.80
CA GLU A 75 3.59 -11.58 -14.78
C GLU A 75 3.40 -12.26 -16.17
N ASN A 76 2.36 -11.89 -16.92
CA ASN A 76 2.03 -12.46 -18.24
C ASN A 76 2.78 -11.82 -19.42
N TRP A 77 3.99 -11.30 -19.19
CA TRP A 77 4.76 -10.49 -20.13
C TRP A 77 5.37 -11.26 -21.33
N LEU A 78 5.23 -12.59 -21.38
CA LEU A 78 5.92 -13.45 -22.34
C LEU A 78 5.37 -13.40 -23.79
N SER A 79 4.40 -12.53 -24.11
CA SER A 79 3.87 -12.42 -25.47
C SER A 79 4.53 -11.30 -26.27
N SER A 80 4.87 -11.58 -27.52
CA SER A 80 5.50 -10.66 -28.49
C SER A 80 4.61 -9.46 -28.88
N GLN A 81 3.36 -9.43 -28.42
CA GLN A 81 2.43 -8.30 -28.55
C GLN A 81 2.31 -7.59 -27.20
N LEU A 82 3.16 -6.57 -27.02
CA LEU A 82 3.33 -5.72 -25.84
C LEU A 82 2.05 -4.89 -25.52
N MET A 83 0.96 -5.54 -25.12
CA MET A 83 -0.28 -4.88 -24.73
C MET A 83 -0.33 -4.70 -23.22
N LEU A 84 -0.61 -3.48 -22.77
CA LEU A 84 -0.89 -3.22 -21.36
C LEU A 84 -2.13 -4.03 -20.93
N PRO A 85 -2.15 -4.52 -19.67
CA PRO A 85 -3.32 -5.22 -19.17
C PRO A 85 -4.55 -4.32 -19.17
N PRO A 86 -5.77 -4.89 -19.17
CA PRO A 86 -6.99 -4.10 -19.26
C PRO A 86 -7.11 -3.09 -18.11
N VAL A 87 -7.29 -1.81 -18.46
CA VAL A 87 -7.19 -0.65 -17.55
C VAL A 87 -8.25 -0.66 -16.44
N TYR A 88 -9.37 -1.34 -16.67
CA TYR A 88 -10.51 -1.44 -15.75
C TYR A 88 -10.22 -2.26 -14.49
N ARG A 89 -9.15 -3.07 -14.46
CA ARG A 89 -8.79 -3.86 -13.27
C ARG A 89 -8.27 -2.93 -12.17
N MET A 90 -8.68 -3.22 -10.93
CA MET A 90 -8.23 -2.49 -9.76
C MET A 90 -6.77 -2.82 -9.41
N TRP A 91 -6.39 -4.09 -9.56
CA TRP A 91 -5.05 -4.58 -9.22
C TRP A 91 -4.47 -5.50 -10.29
N TYR A 92 -3.13 -5.64 -10.28
CA TYR A 92 -2.35 -6.40 -11.24
C TYR A 92 -1.16 -7.08 -10.55
N LEU A 93 -0.88 -8.33 -10.92
CA LEU A 93 0.32 -9.05 -10.50
C LEU A 93 1.51 -8.65 -11.36
N ALA A 94 2.65 -8.47 -10.71
CA ALA A 94 3.90 -8.12 -11.36
C ALA A 94 5.10 -8.60 -10.54
N ASN A 95 6.28 -8.39 -11.10
CA ASN A 95 7.56 -8.56 -10.46
C ASN A 95 8.28 -7.22 -10.36
N TYR A 96 9.01 -7.02 -9.28
CA TYR A 96 9.82 -5.84 -9.01
C TYR A 96 11.26 -6.25 -8.68
N THR A 97 12.25 -5.49 -9.14
CA THR A 97 13.67 -5.68 -8.81
C THR A 97 14.35 -4.39 -8.34
N ASP A 98 15.31 -4.55 -7.43
CA ASP A 98 16.21 -3.48 -6.99
C ASP A 98 17.66 -3.62 -7.47
N SER A 99 17.94 -4.59 -8.35
CA SER A 99 19.15 -4.80 -9.18
C SER A 99 19.62 -6.27 -9.17
N GLU A 100 19.20 -7.09 -8.20
CA GLU A 100 19.75 -8.46 -8.04
C GLU A 100 18.69 -9.58 -7.98
N SER A 101 17.46 -9.30 -7.52
CA SER A 101 16.41 -10.31 -7.43
C SER A 101 15.03 -9.75 -7.75
N TRP A 102 14.28 -10.52 -8.54
CA TRP A 102 12.87 -10.27 -8.82
C TRP A 102 12.03 -10.83 -7.68
N ARG A 103 11.08 -10.02 -7.22
CA ARG A 103 10.11 -10.42 -6.21
C ARG A 103 8.69 -10.08 -6.67
N PRO A 104 7.70 -10.91 -6.33
CA PRO A 104 6.33 -10.68 -6.73
C PRO A 104 5.75 -9.49 -5.97
N VAL A 105 5.07 -8.60 -6.70
CA VAL A 105 4.40 -7.41 -6.19
C VAL A 105 3.00 -7.27 -6.79
N VAL A 106 2.16 -6.53 -6.08
CA VAL A 106 0.86 -6.10 -6.56
C VAL A 106 0.94 -4.62 -6.91
N LEU A 107 0.44 -4.27 -8.10
CA LEU A 107 0.13 -2.90 -8.48
C LEU A 107 -1.35 -2.69 -8.27
N SER A 108 -1.75 -1.63 -7.58
CA SER A 108 -3.17 -1.32 -7.40
C SER A 108 -3.48 0.15 -7.59
N ARG A 109 -4.70 0.39 -8.09
CA ARG A 109 -5.35 1.69 -8.09
C ARG A 109 -6.02 1.90 -6.73
N LEU A 110 -5.98 3.12 -6.22
CA LEU A 110 -6.60 3.45 -4.93
C LEU A 110 -8.13 3.39 -4.94
N ILE A 111 -8.74 3.71 -6.08
CA ILE A 111 -10.17 3.56 -6.35
C ILE A 111 -10.35 3.02 -7.77
N SER A 112 -11.55 2.52 -8.07
CA SER A 112 -11.86 2.03 -9.41
C SER A 112 -11.70 3.13 -10.47
N GLN A 113 -11.52 2.73 -11.73
CA GLN A 113 -11.42 3.68 -12.84
C GLN A 113 -12.67 4.55 -12.96
N SER A 114 -13.87 3.98 -12.79
CA SER A 114 -15.13 4.72 -12.87
C SER A 114 -15.20 5.80 -11.77
N LEU A 115 -14.83 5.45 -10.54
CA LEU A 115 -14.79 6.42 -9.43
C LEU A 115 -13.73 7.50 -9.67
N HIS A 116 -12.57 7.16 -10.23
CA HIS A 116 -11.59 8.19 -10.62
C HIS A 116 -12.16 9.18 -11.64
N GLU A 117 -12.89 8.71 -12.64
CA GLU A 117 -13.52 9.57 -13.65
C GLU A 117 -14.65 10.42 -13.05
N GLU A 118 -15.43 9.87 -12.13
CA GLU A 118 -16.49 10.60 -11.40
C GLU A 118 -15.90 11.68 -10.50
N SER A 119 -14.82 11.39 -9.77
CA SER A 119 -14.08 12.38 -8.98
C SER A 119 -13.51 13.48 -9.86
N ASP A 120 -12.89 13.15 -11.00
CA ASP A 120 -12.36 14.15 -11.93
C ASP A 120 -13.46 15.07 -12.50
N ARG A 121 -14.61 14.50 -12.87
CA ARG A 121 -15.78 15.28 -13.33
C ARG A 121 -16.32 16.18 -12.22
N SER A 122 -16.40 15.65 -11.00
CA SER A 122 -16.87 16.39 -9.83
C SER A 122 -15.96 17.59 -9.56
N ILE A 123 -14.65 17.41 -9.57
CA ILE A 123 -13.67 18.50 -9.42
C ILE A 123 -13.93 19.61 -10.44
N CYS A 124 -14.10 19.27 -11.72
CA CYS A 124 -14.38 20.28 -12.75
C CYS A 124 -15.73 20.98 -12.57
N SER A 125 -16.76 20.24 -12.13
CA SER A 125 -18.08 20.80 -11.81
C SER A 125 -18.01 21.82 -10.68
N TRP A 126 -17.22 21.55 -9.63
CA TRP A 126 -16.99 22.48 -8.50
C TRP A 126 -16.39 23.82 -8.97
N ALA A 127 -15.56 23.81 -10.02
CA ALA A 127 -15.00 25.02 -10.61
C ALA A 127 -15.98 25.81 -11.49
N LYS A 128 -17.26 25.38 -11.60
CA LYS A 128 -18.25 25.88 -12.57
C LYS A 128 -17.73 25.84 -14.02
N ARG A 129 -16.82 24.90 -14.32
CA ARG A 129 -16.26 24.70 -15.66
C ARG A 129 -16.94 23.51 -16.33
N SER A 130 -16.90 23.48 -17.67
CA SER A 130 -17.39 22.36 -18.48
C SER A 130 -16.70 21.02 -18.11
N ARG A 131 -17.11 19.91 -18.77
CA ARG A 131 -16.64 18.53 -18.51
C ARG A 131 -15.11 18.33 -18.46
N SER A 132 -14.32 19.27 -18.97
CA SER A 132 -12.85 19.23 -18.90
C SER A 132 -12.26 20.48 -18.24
N CYS A 133 -11.37 20.27 -17.28
CA CYS A 133 -10.60 21.32 -16.61
C CYS A 133 -9.20 20.80 -16.24
N SER A 134 -8.30 21.70 -15.82
CA SER A 134 -7.06 21.29 -15.16
C SER A 134 -7.38 20.94 -13.70
N ILE A 135 -7.40 19.64 -13.38
CA ILE A 135 -7.71 19.11 -12.05
C ILE A 135 -6.85 19.77 -10.97
N GLU A 136 -5.53 19.85 -11.19
CA GLU A 136 -4.62 20.51 -10.25
C GLU A 136 -4.95 21.99 -10.08
N ALA A 137 -5.18 22.73 -11.16
CA ALA A 137 -5.44 24.16 -11.05
C ALA A 137 -6.70 24.42 -10.20
N VAL A 138 -7.71 23.58 -10.36
CA VAL A 138 -8.94 23.63 -9.55
C VAL A 138 -8.65 23.29 -8.09
N LEU A 139 -7.99 22.17 -7.81
CA LEU A 139 -7.67 21.76 -6.44
C LEU A 139 -6.76 22.78 -5.73
N ARG A 140 -5.79 23.36 -6.44
CA ARG A 140 -4.93 24.42 -5.90
C ARG A 140 -5.71 25.67 -5.56
N ALA A 141 -6.76 26.01 -6.32
CA ALA A 141 -7.56 27.19 -6.07
C ALA A 141 -8.53 27.04 -4.88
N MET A 142 -8.69 25.83 -4.33
CA MET A 142 -9.59 25.58 -3.20
C MET A 142 -9.07 26.24 -1.91
N PRO A 143 -9.95 26.88 -1.11
CA PRO A 143 -9.56 27.51 0.16
C PRO A 143 -8.81 26.56 1.10
N ARG A 144 -9.28 25.32 1.28
CA ARG A 144 -8.61 24.30 2.10
C ARG A 144 -7.16 24.10 1.66
N PHE A 145 -6.90 24.00 0.35
CA PHE A 145 -5.53 23.82 -0.13
C PHE A 145 -4.68 25.08 0.06
N GLN A 146 -5.25 26.27 -0.09
CA GLN A 146 -4.52 27.52 0.15
C GLN A 146 -4.05 27.65 1.60
N ASP A 147 -4.89 27.26 2.56
CA ASP A 147 -4.51 27.21 3.97
C ASP A 147 -3.48 26.10 4.24
N TRP A 148 -3.65 24.95 3.58
CA TRP A 148 -2.72 23.82 3.62
C TRP A 148 -1.32 24.16 3.11
N ALA A 149 -1.25 24.81 1.96
CA ALA A 149 -0.03 25.28 1.31
C ALA A 149 0.79 26.20 2.22
N ARG A 150 0.14 27.11 2.95
CA ARG A 150 0.80 28.10 3.83
C ARG A 150 1.23 27.53 5.17
N SER A 151 0.66 26.40 5.60
CA SER A 151 0.97 25.82 6.90
C SER A 151 2.28 25.03 6.89
N ASN A 152 3.02 25.15 7.99
CA ASN A 152 4.20 24.32 8.29
C ASN A 152 3.87 23.10 9.15
N LEU A 153 2.65 23.01 9.68
CA LEU A 153 2.17 21.91 10.50
C LEU A 153 0.85 21.39 9.94
N LEU A 154 0.63 20.08 10.05
CA LEU A 154 -0.64 19.49 9.69
C LEU A 154 -1.55 19.49 10.92
N LEU A 155 -2.60 20.30 10.91
CA LEU A 155 -3.49 20.50 12.06
C LEU A 155 -4.85 19.79 11.86
N PRO A 156 -5.51 19.32 12.93
CA PRO A 156 -6.81 18.62 12.85
C PRO A 156 -7.88 19.34 12.04
N ARG A 157 -8.01 20.66 12.19
CA ARG A 157 -8.98 21.47 11.44
C ARG A 157 -8.84 21.38 9.91
N MET A 158 -7.65 21.07 9.42
CA MET A 158 -7.34 21.05 7.99
C MET A 158 -7.78 19.74 7.31
N VAL A 159 -7.88 18.67 8.09
CA VAL A 159 -8.36 17.35 7.65
C VAL A 159 -9.81 17.09 8.04
N GLN A 160 -10.42 18.01 8.78
CA GLN A 160 -11.82 17.90 9.19
C GLN A 160 -12.74 17.84 7.97
N GLY A 161 -13.73 16.96 8.03
CA GLY A 161 -14.69 16.75 6.94
C GLY A 161 -14.18 15.92 5.77
N LEU A 162 -12.96 15.37 5.82
CA LEU A 162 -12.53 14.34 4.87
C LEU A 162 -13.22 13.00 5.21
N ALA A 163 -13.57 12.23 4.19
CA ALA A 163 -14.37 11.01 4.33
C ALA A 163 -13.58 9.78 4.85
N THR A 164 -12.25 9.84 4.86
CA THR A 164 -11.42 8.66 5.18
C THR A 164 -11.53 8.25 6.65
N PRO A 165 -11.77 6.97 6.96
CA PRO A 165 -11.97 6.48 8.32
C PRO A 165 -10.88 6.82 9.35
N MET A 166 -9.60 6.86 8.95
CA MET A 166 -8.49 7.17 9.87
C MET A 166 -8.53 8.62 10.36
N LEU A 167 -9.21 9.51 9.64
CA LEU A 167 -9.36 10.92 9.98
C LEU A 167 -10.71 11.20 10.66
N ARG A 168 -11.44 10.16 11.09
CA ARG A 168 -12.64 10.31 11.92
C ARG A 168 -12.33 11.08 13.20
N CYS A 169 -11.22 10.75 13.84
CA CYS A 169 -10.77 11.31 15.13
C CYS A 169 -9.35 11.86 15.00
N PRO A 170 -9.15 12.97 14.25
CA PRO A 170 -7.83 13.45 13.95
C PRO A 170 -7.18 14.07 15.20
N SER A 171 -6.20 13.38 15.77
CA SER A 171 -5.33 13.90 16.84
C SER A 171 -4.08 14.57 16.25
N GLN A 172 -3.43 15.46 16.99
CA GLN A 172 -2.20 16.09 16.51
C GLN A 172 -1.09 15.04 16.37
N ARG A 173 -0.94 14.14 17.35
CA ARG A 173 0.03 13.04 17.31
C ARG A 173 -0.16 12.08 16.13
N LEU A 174 -1.39 11.81 15.70
CA LEU A 174 -1.67 11.02 14.50
C LEU A 174 -1.17 11.76 13.24
N LEU A 175 -1.47 13.05 13.12
CA LEU A 175 -1.07 13.87 11.99
C LEU A 175 0.45 14.10 11.94
N ASP A 176 1.08 14.26 13.09
CA ASP A 176 2.54 14.34 13.21
C ASP A 176 3.20 13.04 12.75
N ARG A 177 2.63 11.88 13.13
CA ARG A 177 3.10 10.57 12.64
C ARG A 177 2.93 10.45 11.13
N LEU A 178 1.80 10.89 10.58
CA LEU A 178 1.55 10.90 9.14
C LEU A 178 2.62 11.70 8.39
N VAL A 179 2.88 12.94 8.80
CA VAL A 179 3.88 13.81 8.16
C VAL A 179 5.28 13.20 8.30
N ARG A 180 5.61 12.69 9.50
CA ARG A 180 6.92 12.07 9.78
C ARG A 180 7.20 10.84 8.92
N ARG A 181 6.17 10.07 8.56
CA ARG A 181 6.28 8.80 7.84
C ARG A 181 5.96 8.90 6.34
N TYR A 182 5.59 10.07 5.85
CA TYR A 182 5.23 10.25 4.46
C TYR A 182 6.45 10.04 3.55
N ALA A 183 6.44 8.96 2.76
CA ALA A 183 7.57 8.51 1.95
C ALA A 183 7.61 9.13 0.54
N GLU A 184 6.64 9.96 0.18
CA GLU A 184 6.58 10.63 -1.12
C GLU A 184 7.29 12.00 -1.12
N VAL A 185 8.18 12.23 -0.16
CA VAL A 185 9.07 13.41 -0.06
C VAL A 185 10.52 12.97 0.14
N THR A 186 11.48 13.83 -0.21
CA THR A 186 12.91 13.49 -0.16
C THR A 186 13.47 13.38 1.25
N ASP A 187 12.95 14.17 2.20
CA ASP A 187 13.50 14.33 3.54
C ASP A 187 12.48 14.00 4.64
N ALA A 188 11.95 12.77 4.59
CA ALA A 188 11.02 12.26 5.61
C ALA A 188 11.67 12.23 7.02
N GLY A 189 10.84 12.30 8.06
CA GLY A 189 11.29 12.18 9.45
C GLY A 189 10.99 13.40 10.35
N SER A 190 10.60 14.53 9.76
CA SER A 190 10.12 15.71 10.48
C SER A 190 8.60 15.68 10.67
N ILE A 191 8.11 16.27 11.75
CA ILE A 191 6.68 16.55 11.94
C ILE A 191 6.23 17.83 11.23
N GLN A 192 7.18 18.64 10.75
CA GLN A 192 6.91 19.89 10.02
C GLN A 192 6.93 19.67 8.51
N MET A 193 5.98 20.27 7.82
CA MET A 193 5.87 20.26 6.36
C MET A 193 6.71 21.35 5.66
N LYS A 194 7.74 21.91 6.32
CA LYS A 194 8.59 22.98 5.74
C LYS A 194 9.34 22.52 4.49
N HIS A 195 9.73 21.25 4.44
CA HIS A 195 10.46 20.64 3.33
C HIS A 195 9.52 20.13 2.23
N PHE A 196 8.20 20.18 2.45
CA PHE A 196 7.23 19.74 1.44
C PHE A 196 7.07 20.86 0.41
N THR A 197 7.20 20.52 -0.88
CA THR A 197 6.79 21.42 -1.94
C THR A 197 5.26 21.52 -1.98
N GLU A 198 4.74 22.55 -2.65
CA GLU A 198 3.30 22.68 -2.94
C GLU A 198 2.72 21.42 -3.60
N LYS A 199 3.51 20.75 -4.45
CA LYS A 199 3.10 19.51 -5.11
C LYS A 199 2.99 18.35 -4.11
N ASP A 200 3.91 18.26 -3.15
CA ASP A 200 3.89 17.21 -2.12
C ASP A 200 2.73 17.43 -1.16
N LYS A 201 2.48 18.68 -0.78
CA LYS A 201 1.32 19.09 0.02
C LYS A 201 0.00 18.73 -0.68
N LEU A 202 -0.13 19.01 -1.98
CA LEU A 202 -1.33 18.69 -2.76
C LEU A 202 -1.51 17.17 -2.88
N ARG A 203 -0.41 16.43 -3.11
CA ARG A 203 -0.41 14.97 -3.17
C ARG A 203 -0.86 14.34 -1.86
N LEU A 204 -0.36 14.83 -0.73
CA LEU A 204 -0.78 14.35 0.59
C LEU A 204 -2.28 14.59 0.82
N LEU A 205 -2.76 15.83 0.61
CA LEU A 205 -4.17 16.15 0.77
C LEU A 205 -5.06 15.34 -0.18
N TYR A 206 -4.66 15.19 -1.44
CA TYR A 206 -5.39 14.37 -2.41
C TYR A 206 -5.46 12.90 -1.98
N THR A 207 -4.35 12.33 -1.50
CA THR A 207 -4.31 10.94 -1.01
C THR A 207 -5.23 10.77 0.20
N LEU A 208 -5.19 11.70 1.16
CA LEU A 208 -6.10 11.74 2.31
C LEU A 208 -7.57 11.89 1.92
N SER A 209 -7.87 12.41 0.74
CA SER A 209 -9.23 12.64 0.27
C SER A 209 -9.79 11.46 -0.53
N VAL A 210 -8.91 10.73 -1.24
CA VAL A 210 -9.31 9.64 -2.13
C VAL A 210 -9.30 8.29 -1.40
N ASN A 211 -8.16 7.92 -0.82
CA ASN A 211 -8.02 6.66 -0.11
C ASN A 211 -6.76 6.68 0.77
N GLN A 212 -6.96 6.39 2.05
CA GLN A 212 -5.93 6.37 3.08
C GLN A 212 -4.97 5.17 3.03
N HIS A 213 -5.28 4.11 2.29
CA HIS A 213 -4.54 2.85 2.29
C HIS A 213 -3.00 3.01 2.20
N PRO A 214 -2.42 3.75 1.24
CA PRO A 214 -0.97 3.93 1.16
C PRO A 214 -0.39 4.66 2.37
N LEU A 215 -1.17 5.56 3.00
CA LEU A 215 -0.73 6.31 4.18
C LEU A 215 -0.71 5.43 5.43
N VAL A 216 -1.69 4.54 5.60
CA VAL A 216 -1.69 3.57 6.70
C VAL A 216 -0.46 2.65 6.62
N LEU A 217 -0.17 2.12 5.42
CA LEU A 217 1.02 1.27 5.20
C LEU A 217 2.34 1.99 5.49
N GLN A 218 2.41 3.30 5.23
CA GLN A 218 3.60 4.12 5.52
C GLN A 218 3.70 4.45 7.01
N MET A 219 2.58 4.80 7.65
CA MET A 219 2.54 5.12 9.08
C MET A 219 2.79 3.90 9.96
N PHE A 220 2.39 2.71 9.52
CA PHE A 220 2.45 1.47 10.30
C PHE A 220 3.14 0.38 9.47
N PRO A 221 4.46 0.51 9.22
CA PRO A 221 5.12 -0.37 8.27
C PRO A 221 5.28 -1.79 8.85
N GLY A 222 5.12 -2.80 8.00
CA GLY A 222 5.30 -4.19 8.41
C GLY A 222 6.70 -4.54 8.90
N THR A 223 7.72 -3.76 8.50
CA THR A 223 9.09 -3.88 9.03
C THR A 223 9.21 -3.51 10.51
N GLU A 224 8.21 -2.80 11.07
CA GLU A 224 8.09 -2.48 12.49
C GLU A 224 7.12 -3.43 13.21
N GLY A 225 6.78 -4.57 12.61
CA GLY A 225 5.91 -5.60 13.21
C GLY A 225 4.41 -5.42 12.96
N TRP A 226 4.00 -4.40 12.21
CA TRP A 226 2.59 -4.19 11.88
C TRP A 226 2.09 -5.21 10.83
N PRO A 227 0.80 -5.56 10.84
CA PRO A 227 0.23 -6.61 9.98
C PRO A 227 -0.06 -6.14 8.55
N PHE A 228 0.78 -5.26 7.99
CA PHE A 228 0.61 -4.73 6.64
C PHE A 228 1.74 -5.19 5.72
N PRO A 229 1.46 -5.45 4.42
CA PRO A 229 2.50 -5.81 3.46
C PRO A 229 3.47 -4.65 3.27
N ARG A 230 4.69 -4.96 2.79
CA ARG A 230 5.69 -3.94 2.53
C ARG A 230 5.24 -3.04 1.37
N TYR A 231 5.08 -1.75 1.66
CA TYR A 231 4.90 -0.70 0.68
C TYR A 231 6.23 -0.40 -0.02
N TYR A 232 6.23 -0.39 -1.36
CA TYR A 232 7.41 -0.06 -2.16
C TYR A 232 7.38 1.36 -2.72
N GLY A 233 6.21 1.96 -2.84
CA GLY A 233 6.05 3.32 -3.36
C GLY A 233 4.82 3.47 -4.23
N SER A 234 4.64 4.69 -4.74
CA SER A 234 3.54 5.04 -5.62
C SER A 234 4.04 5.77 -6.85
N CYS A 235 3.32 5.60 -7.97
CA CYS A 235 3.55 6.35 -9.19
C CYS A 235 2.23 6.74 -9.83
N GLY A 236 1.99 8.04 -9.93
CA GLY A 236 0.73 8.56 -10.43
C GLY A 236 -0.42 8.22 -9.49
N ARG A 237 -1.43 7.51 -10.00
CA ARG A 237 -2.59 6.99 -9.24
C ARG A 237 -2.45 5.51 -8.87
N MET A 238 -1.27 4.94 -9.07
CA MET A 238 -0.96 3.56 -8.71
C MET A 238 -0.02 3.50 -7.51
N MET A 239 -0.17 2.45 -6.72
CA MET A 239 0.75 2.08 -5.65
C MET A 239 1.22 0.63 -5.80
N VAL A 240 2.37 0.33 -5.20
CA VAL A 240 3.04 -0.96 -5.31
C VAL A 240 3.36 -1.50 -3.92
N TRP A 241 3.00 -2.77 -3.66
CA TRP A 241 3.32 -3.47 -2.41
C TRP A 241 3.60 -4.97 -2.67
N THR A 242 4.06 -5.69 -1.65
CA THR A 242 4.35 -7.12 -1.72
C THR A 242 3.14 -7.96 -2.15
N SER A 243 3.34 -8.91 -3.07
CA SER A 243 2.26 -9.81 -3.49
C SER A 243 1.82 -10.76 -2.38
N THR A 244 0.53 -11.09 -2.37
CA THR A 244 -0.13 -11.94 -1.39
C THR A 244 -1.21 -12.80 -2.05
N ARG A 245 -1.74 -13.79 -1.32
CA ARG A 245 -2.85 -14.64 -1.76
C ARG A 245 -4.11 -14.35 -0.93
N PRO A 246 -5.24 -13.96 -1.53
CA PRO A 246 -6.46 -13.63 -0.78
C PRO A 246 -6.94 -14.78 0.12
N ILE A 247 -7.51 -14.47 1.29
CA ILE A 247 -7.97 -15.53 2.21
C ILE A 247 -9.11 -16.39 1.66
N ARG A 248 -9.86 -15.92 0.67
CA ARG A 248 -10.92 -16.73 0.04
C ARG A 248 -10.37 -18.03 -0.56
N ASP A 249 -9.12 -18.02 -0.99
CA ASP A 249 -8.45 -19.18 -1.58
C ASP A 249 -8.20 -20.28 -0.54
N VAL A 250 -8.29 -19.96 0.77
CA VAL A 250 -8.11 -20.93 1.86
C VAL A 250 -9.42 -21.54 2.38
N TYR A 251 -10.59 -21.11 1.90
CA TYR A 251 -11.87 -21.61 2.40
C TYR A 251 -12.09 -23.11 2.10
N GLY A 252 -11.44 -23.63 1.05
CA GLY A 252 -11.45 -25.06 0.72
C GLY A 252 -10.33 -25.87 1.39
N SER A 253 -9.49 -25.26 2.21
CA SER A 253 -8.34 -25.92 2.85
C SER A 253 -8.74 -26.76 4.07
N SER A 254 -7.79 -27.54 4.60
CA SER A 254 -7.98 -28.32 5.82
C SER A 254 -8.35 -27.44 7.02
N LEU A 255 -8.96 -28.05 8.06
CA LEU A 255 -9.36 -27.31 9.25
C LEU A 255 -8.17 -26.63 9.93
N GLU A 256 -7.00 -27.26 9.94
CA GLU A 256 -5.80 -26.71 10.58
C GLU A 256 -5.39 -25.38 9.94
N ILE A 257 -5.40 -25.31 8.60
CA ILE A 257 -5.09 -24.09 7.86
C ILE A 257 -6.14 -23.02 8.12
N ARG A 258 -7.44 -23.38 8.07
CA ARG A 258 -8.52 -22.41 8.30
C ARG A 258 -8.54 -21.89 9.74
N ALA A 259 -8.28 -22.77 10.72
CA ALA A 259 -8.18 -22.43 12.13
C ALA A 259 -6.98 -21.51 12.41
N ASP A 260 -5.86 -21.72 11.71
CA ASP A 260 -4.70 -20.84 11.77
C ASP A 260 -5.02 -19.42 11.28
N ILE A 261 -5.69 -19.29 10.13
CA ILE A 261 -6.12 -17.97 9.62
C ILE A 261 -7.13 -17.32 10.59
N ALA A 262 -8.10 -18.07 11.11
CA ALA A 262 -9.05 -17.57 12.10
C ALA A 262 -8.36 -17.06 13.38
N TYR A 263 -7.36 -17.80 13.89
CA TYR A 263 -6.55 -17.38 15.02
C TYR A 263 -5.77 -16.10 14.70
N GLN A 264 -5.09 -16.06 13.55
CA GLN A 264 -4.30 -14.89 13.13
C GLN A 264 -5.18 -13.64 12.99
N LEU A 265 -6.40 -13.75 12.45
CA LEU A 265 -7.37 -12.64 12.35
C LEU A 265 -7.69 -12.04 13.73
N LEU A 266 -8.00 -12.90 14.71
CA LEU A 266 -8.32 -12.48 16.07
C LEU A 266 -7.09 -11.85 16.76
N HIS A 267 -5.92 -12.49 16.64
CA HIS A 267 -4.67 -12.00 17.22
C HIS A 267 -4.25 -10.64 16.64
N ILE A 268 -4.31 -10.47 15.32
CA ILE A 268 -4.04 -9.19 14.64
C ILE A 268 -5.00 -8.12 15.17
N THR A 269 -6.29 -8.45 15.29
CA THR A 269 -7.32 -7.51 15.76
C THR A 269 -7.09 -7.06 17.19
N GLN A 270 -6.62 -7.96 18.06
CA GLN A 270 -6.20 -7.61 19.41
C GLN A 270 -5.04 -6.61 19.40
N GLY A 271 -3.99 -6.86 18.60
CA GLY A 271 -2.83 -5.96 18.48
C GLY A 271 -3.14 -4.61 17.83
N LEU A 272 -4.09 -4.55 16.90
CA LEU A 272 -4.58 -3.29 16.36
C LEU A 272 -5.32 -2.47 17.43
N GLY A 273 -6.06 -3.14 18.31
CA GLY A 273 -6.81 -2.49 19.37
C GLY A 273 -5.97 -2.03 20.57
N SER A 274 -4.86 -2.73 20.85
CA SER A 274 -3.93 -2.45 21.94
C SER A 274 -2.48 -2.66 21.49
N ASN A 275 -1.72 -1.57 21.44
CA ASN A 275 -0.32 -1.57 21.02
C ASN A 275 0.51 -0.52 21.76
N SER A 276 1.83 -0.63 21.63
CA SER A 276 2.80 0.27 22.27
C SER A 276 2.73 1.72 21.79
N LEU A 277 2.07 1.99 20.67
CA LEU A 277 1.83 3.36 20.20
C LEU A 277 0.52 3.94 20.71
N HIS A 278 -0.29 3.21 21.46
CA HIS A 278 -1.59 3.70 21.99
C HIS A 278 -2.49 4.29 20.89
N PHE A 279 -2.44 3.72 19.68
CA PHE A 279 -3.40 4.01 18.62
C PHE A 279 -4.36 2.84 18.52
N HIS A 280 -5.65 3.06 18.72
CA HIS A 280 -6.66 2.05 18.46
C HIS A 280 -7.00 2.04 16.97
N LEU A 281 -6.45 1.06 16.25
CA LEU A 281 -6.78 0.80 14.85
C LEU A 281 -7.99 -0.15 14.82
N TYR A 282 -9.03 0.20 14.08
CA TYR A 282 -10.27 -0.57 14.06
C TYR A 282 -10.88 -0.67 12.67
N TYR A 283 -11.65 -1.72 12.43
CA TYR A 283 -12.35 -1.90 11.16
C TYR A 283 -13.67 -1.13 11.17
N THR A 284 -13.93 -0.35 10.13
CA THR A 284 -15.27 0.22 9.89
C THR A 284 -16.18 -0.77 9.16
N SER A 285 -15.58 -1.64 8.35
CA SER A 285 -16.20 -2.78 7.71
C SER A 285 -15.12 -3.84 7.42
N VAL A 286 -15.55 -5.08 7.24
CA VAL A 286 -14.68 -6.23 7.00
C VAL A 286 -15.17 -6.96 5.75
N THR A 287 -14.25 -7.29 4.85
CA THR A 287 -14.51 -8.13 3.67
C THR A 287 -13.39 -9.15 3.49
N GLU A 288 -13.61 -10.18 2.68
CA GLU A 288 -12.59 -11.22 2.44
C GLU A 288 -11.39 -10.70 1.63
N ASP A 289 -11.58 -9.69 0.78
CA ASP A 289 -10.49 -9.08 -0.01
C ASP A 289 -9.55 -8.21 0.84
N MET A 290 -9.95 -7.87 2.07
CA MET A 290 -9.14 -7.08 3.00
C MET A 290 -7.92 -7.85 3.54
N PHE A 291 -7.99 -9.17 3.55
CA PHE A 291 -6.98 -10.03 4.17
C PHE A 291 -6.37 -10.98 3.17
N ALA A 292 -5.07 -11.23 3.30
CA ALA A 292 -4.35 -12.14 2.43
C ALA A 292 -3.15 -12.74 3.16
N THR A 293 -2.63 -13.85 2.66
CA THR A 293 -1.47 -14.55 3.22
C THR A 293 -0.24 -14.43 2.33
N LEU A 294 0.94 -14.54 2.93
CA LEU A 294 2.17 -14.87 2.23
C LEU A 294 2.28 -16.39 2.00
N GLU A 295 3.32 -16.81 1.28
CA GLU A 295 3.56 -18.23 0.97
C GLU A 295 3.76 -19.09 2.22
N ASP A 296 4.26 -18.52 3.32
CA ASP A 296 4.44 -19.20 4.60
C ASP A 296 3.16 -19.21 5.47
N GLY A 297 2.03 -18.79 4.92
CA GLY A 297 0.74 -18.75 5.61
C GLY A 297 0.55 -17.58 6.58
N LYS A 298 1.54 -16.67 6.71
CA LYS A 298 1.39 -15.48 7.55
C LYS A 298 0.35 -14.53 6.97
N LEU A 299 -0.60 -14.11 7.79
CA LEU A 299 -1.73 -13.26 7.44
C LEU A 299 -1.36 -11.77 7.52
N PHE A 300 -1.85 -11.00 6.54
CA PHE A 300 -1.71 -9.55 6.45
C PHE A 300 -3.03 -8.89 6.08
N ILE A 301 -3.15 -7.62 6.45
CA ILE A 301 -4.18 -6.71 5.98
C ILE A 301 -3.66 -6.04 4.71
N VAL A 302 -4.27 -6.36 3.58
CA VAL A 302 -3.86 -5.87 2.26
C VAL A 302 -4.73 -4.75 1.73
N ASP A 303 -5.88 -4.51 2.34
CA ASP A 303 -6.66 -3.29 2.15
C ASP A 303 -6.82 -2.57 3.49
N ALA A 304 -6.35 -1.33 3.55
CA ALA A 304 -6.46 -0.48 4.75
C ALA A 304 -7.41 0.71 4.54
N SER A 305 -8.17 0.71 3.45
CA SER A 305 -9.11 1.78 3.10
C SER A 305 -10.24 1.97 4.12
N THR A 306 -10.58 0.90 4.86
CA THR A 306 -11.66 0.87 5.86
C THR A 306 -11.17 0.89 7.32
N ILE A 307 -9.87 1.14 7.55
CA ILE A 307 -9.31 1.19 8.92
C ILE A 307 -9.47 2.58 9.53
N GLY A 308 -10.25 2.68 10.61
CA GLY A 308 -10.24 3.86 11.46
C GLY A 308 -9.09 3.86 12.45
N ILE A 309 -8.72 5.05 12.92
CA ILE A 309 -7.64 5.23 13.92
C ILE A 309 -8.13 6.21 14.98
N ILE A 310 -8.00 5.82 16.25
CA ILE A 310 -8.25 6.68 17.41
C ILE A 310 -6.96 6.77 18.22
N ASP A 311 -6.59 7.98 18.59
CA ASP A 311 -5.51 8.22 19.53
C ASP A 311 -6.02 8.07 20.96
N GLN A 312 -5.48 7.09 21.70
CA GLN A 312 -5.90 6.84 23.08
C GLN A 312 -5.22 7.77 24.10
N LEU A 313 -4.18 8.52 23.72
CA LEU A 313 -3.46 9.42 24.62
C LEU A 313 -3.99 10.85 24.58
N GLU A 314 -4.28 11.39 23.39
CA GLU A 314 -4.88 12.73 23.24
C GLU A 314 -6.41 12.71 23.44
N GLY A 315 -7.01 11.52 23.55
CA GLY A 315 -8.43 11.33 23.76
C GLY A 315 -9.27 11.59 22.51
N ILE A 316 -10.59 11.64 22.69
CA ILE A 316 -11.54 11.86 21.61
C ILE A 316 -11.83 13.37 21.50
N PRO A 317 -11.52 14.03 20.36
CA PRO A 317 -11.91 15.42 20.17
C PRO A 317 -13.44 15.53 20.14
N PRO A 318 -14.02 16.65 20.61
CA PRO A 318 -15.46 16.87 20.51
C PRO A 318 -15.89 16.89 19.03
N ASP A 319 -17.04 16.28 18.74
CA ASP A 319 -17.59 16.31 17.39
C ASP A 319 -17.92 17.76 16.98
N PRO A 320 -17.67 18.15 15.72
CA PRO A 320 -18.01 19.48 15.23
C PRO A 320 -19.50 19.78 15.32
N LYS A 321 -19.83 21.04 15.57
CA LYS A 321 -21.23 21.51 15.52
C LYS A 321 -21.76 21.45 14.07
N PRO A 322 -23.05 21.13 13.84
CA PRO A 322 -23.68 21.03 12.51
C PRO A 322 -23.40 22.19 11.55
N GLU A 323 -23.26 23.42 12.07
CA GLU A 323 -22.96 24.62 11.28
C GLU A 323 -21.52 24.60 10.72
N GLN A 324 -20.55 24.24 11.56
CA GLN A 324 -19.14 24.01 11.15
C GLN A 324 -19.04 22.82 10.19
N GLU A 325 -20.03 21.92 10.20
CA GLU A 325 -20.04 20.79 9.28
C GLU A 325 -20.29 21.20 7.83
N LYS A 326 -21.23 22.11 7.60
CA LYS A 326 -21.51 22.63 6.25
C LYS A 326 -20.36 23.48 5.73
N GLU A 327 -19.73 24.27 6.59
CA GLU A 327 -18.60 25.13 6.21
C GLU A 327 -17.36 24.33 5.81
N ASN A 328 -17.12 23.18 6.45
CA ASN A 328 -15.94 22.35 6.21
C ASN A 328 -16.09 21.37 5.03
N MET A 329 -17.26 21.34 4.35
CA MET A 329 -17.46 20.46 3.20
C MET A 329 -16.98 21.15 1.92
N ASP A 330 -16.07 20.51 1.20
CA ASP A 330 -15.57 20.99 -0.08
C ASP A 330 -15.37 19.84 -1.06
N VAL A 331 -14.71 20.12 -2.19
CA VAL A 331 -14.41 19.10 -3.20
C VAL A 331 -13.60 17.92 -2.64
N PHE A 332 -12.70 18.16 -1.68
CA PHE A 332 -11.84 17.13 -1.09
C PHE A 332 -12.65 16.16 -0.22
N SER A 333 -13.72 16.64 0.43
CA SER A 333 -14.63 15.81 1.23
C SER A 333 -15.29 14.67 0.45
N CYS A 334 -15.35 14.75 -0.88
CA CYS A 334 -16.12 13.84 -1.73
C CYS A 334 -15.28 12.97 -2.67
N LEU A 335 -13.93 13.10 -2.67
CA LEU A 335 -13.08 12.47 -3.69
C LEU A 335 -12.98 10.95 -3.60
N SER A 336 -13.42 10.35 -2.50
CA SER A 336 -13.56 8.90 -2.32
C SER A 336 -14.80 8.30 -3.02
N GLY A 337 -15.64 9.13 -3.63
CA GLY A 337 -16.93 8.74 -4.22
C GLY A 337 -18.13 8.89 -3.29
N SER A 338 -17.89 9.31 -2.04
CA SER A 338 -18.94 9.61 -1.06
C SER A 338 -18.61 10.92 -0.35
N CYS A 339 -19.60 11.81 -0.24
CA CYS A 339 -19.51 13.00 0.60
C CYS A 339 -19.95 12.73 2.05
N SER A 340 -20.34 11.49 2.37
CA SER A 340 -20.83 11.12 3.69
C SER A 340 -19.68 11.12 4.69
N ARG A 341 -19.88 11.83 5.80
CA ARG A 341 -18.91 11.85 6.89
C ARG A 341 -18.88 10.52 7.63
N PRO A 342 -17.71 10.13 8.17
CA PRO A 342 -17.64 9.11 9.20
C PRO A 342 -18.56 9.48 10.39
N PRO A 343 -19.13 8.49 11.10
CA PRO A 343 -19.94 8.77 12.28
C PRO A 343 -19.11 9.41 13.41
N PRO A 344 -19.73 9.92 14.48
CA PRO A 344 -19.05 10.53 15.63
C PRO A 344 -17.97 9.63 16.26
N CYS A 345 -16.86 10.18 16.73
CA CYS A 345 -15.77 9.38 17.31
C CYS A 345 -16.21 8.48 18.49
N SER A 346 -17.10 9.02 19.31
CA SER A 346 -17.70 8.35 20.48
C SER A 346 -18.53 7.11 20.12
N SER A 347 -18.92 6.96 18.85
CA SER A 347 -19.73 5.82 18.40
C SER A 347 -18.90 4.55 18.16
N VAL A 348 -17.56 4.62 18.19
CA VAL A 348 -16.70 3.46 17.98
C VAL A 348 -16.65 2.62 19.25
N ARG A 349 -17.13 1.38 19.16
CA ARG A 349 -17.04 0.43 20.26
C ARG A 349 -15.64 -0.19 20.33
N PRO A 350 -15.04 -0.37 21.52
CA PRO A 350 -13.77 -1.08 21.68
C PRO A 350 -13.76 -2.48 21.04
N SER A 351 -14.88 -3.20 21.10
CA SER A 351 -15.03 -4.55 20.54
C SER A 351 -15.48 -4.59 19.07
N GLN A 352 -15.64 -3.44 18.40
CA GLN A 352 -16.23 -3.36 17.06
C GLN A 352 -15.53 -4.27 16.04
N SER A 353 -14.19 -4.26 16.02
CA SER A 353 -13.42 -5.07 15.07
C SER A 353 -13.62 -6.57 15.28
N PHE A 354 -13.69 -7.04 16.53
CA PHE A 354 -13.99 -8.44 16.84
C PHE A 354 -15.38 -8.82 16.39
N MET A 355 -16.38 -7.99 16.69
CA MET A 355 -17.76 -8.20 16.26
C MET A 355 -17.86 -8.33 14.73
N LEU A 356 -17.20 -7.44 13.97
CA LEU A 356 -17.18 -7.50 12.51
C LEU A 356 -16.52 -8.79 11.99
N LEU A 357 -15.38 -9.19 12.53
CA LEU A 357 -14.73 -10.44 12.14
C LEU A 357 -15.59 -11.67 12.43
N CYS A 358 -16.15 -11.75 13.64
CA CYS A 358 -16.98 -12.86 14.09
C CYS A 358 -18.29 -12.98 13.29
N ARG A 359 -18.82 -11.87 12.80
CA ARG A 359 -20.02 -11.85 11.97
C ARG A 359 -19.73 -12.18 10.50
N ASP A 360 -18.70 -11.56 9.92
CA ASP A 360 -18.57 -11.48 8.46
C ASP A 360 -17.51 -12.44 7.88
N LEU A 361 -16.51 -12.86 8.66
CA LEU A 361 -15.40 -13.71 8.18
C LEU A 361 -15.26 -15.05 8.88
N LEU A 362 -15.26 -15.08 10.21
CA LEU A 362 -15.01 -16.33 10.94
C LEU A 362 -15.99 -17.46 10.60
N PRO A 363 -17.30 -17.20 10.34
CA PRO A 363 -18.23 -18.26 9.94
C PRO A 363 -17.90 -18.91 8.58
N LYS A 364 -17.15 -18.20 7.70
CA LYS A 364 -16.67 -18.75 6.43
C LYS A 364 -15.45 -19.66 6.62
N LEU A 365 -14.65 -19.38 7.65
CA LEU A 365 -13.46 -20.15 7.99
C LEU A 365 -13.77 -21.34 8.92
N LEU A 366 -14.74 -21.19 9.82
CA LEU A 366 -15.12 -22.17 10.84
C LEU A 366 -16.56 -22.61 10.62
N THR A 367 -16.73 -23.66 9.83
CA THR A 367 -18.03 -24.11 9.38
C THR A 367 -18.68 -25.06 10.39
N PRO A 368 -20.03 -25.19 10.41
CA PRO A 368 -20.70 -26.15 11.29
C PRO A 368 -20.31 -27.62 11.05
N GLN A 369 -19.75 -27.95 9.87
CA GLN A 369 -19.29 -29.30 9.55
C GLN A 369 -18.02 -29.67 10.33
N ASP A 370 -17.19 -28.68 10.64
CA ASP A 370 -15.93 -28.87 11.37
C ASP A 370 -16.17 -29.39 12.80
N SER A 371 -17.28 -29.00 13.42
CA SER A 371 -17.67 -29.52 14.74
C SER A 371 -18.27 -30.93 14.70
N ARG A 372 -18.71 -31.41 13.54
CA ARG A 372 -19.31 -32.75 13.38
C ARG A 372 -18.29 -33.82 12.99
N ALA A 373 -17.31 -33.45 12.17
CA ALA A 373 -16.35 -34.39 11.58
C ALA A 373 -14.88 -33.99 11.77
N GLY A 374 -14.58 -32.74 12.16
CA GLY A 374 -13.22 -32.17 12.14
C GLY A 374 -12.57 -31.98 13.51
N GLY A 375 -13.18 -32.41 14.61
CA GLY A 375 -12.58 -32.26 15.95
C GLY A 375 -12.67 -30.84 16.55
N LEU A 376 -13.40 -29.91 15.91
CA LEU A 376 -13.64 -28.56 16.45
C LEU A 376 -14.67 -28.62 17.60
N SER A 377 -14.38 -27.97 18.73
CA SER A 377 -15.30 -27.95 19.89
C SER A 377 -16.69 -27.41 19.52
N ARG A 378 -17.73 -27.98 20.13
CA ARG A 378 -19.12 -27.49 19.99
C ARG A 378 -19.29 -26.08 20.56
N ASP A 379 -18.39 -25.64 21.43
CA ASP A 379 -18.40 -24.28 21.99
C ASP A 379 -18.13 -23.20 20.94
N VAL A 380 -17.46 -23.52 19.84
CA VAL A 380 -17.08 -22.53 18.82
C VAL A 380 -18.30 -21.82 18.25
N ALA A 381 -19.38 -22.55 17.94
CA ALA A 381 -20.61 -21.95 17.41
C ALA A 381 -21.25 -20.97 18.41
N ARG A 382 -21.27 -21.33 19.70
CA ARG A 382 -21.78 -20.48 20.78
C ARG A 382 -20.94 -19.21 20.94
N LEU A 383 -19.61 -19.36 20.92
CA LEU A 383 -18.69 -18.23 21.07
C LEU A 383 -18.71 -17.30 19.85
N LEU A 384 -18.84 -17.84 18.63
CA LEU A 384 -19.03 -17.04 17.42
C LEU A 384 -20.33 -16.22 17.49
N GLY A 385 -21.42 -16.84 17.96
CA GLY A 385 -22.69 -16.14 18.18
C GLY A 385 -22.56 -14.99 19.18
N ALA A 386 -21.95 -15.25 20.34
CA ALA A 386 -21.72 -14.22 21.36
C ALA A 386 -20.79 -13.10 20.88
N CYS A 387 -19.74 -13.43 20.12
CA CYS A 387 -18.80 -12.45 19.59
C CYS A 387 -19.42 -11.57 18.49
N ALA A 388 -20.31 -12.12 17.66
CA ALA A 388 -20.94 -11.40 16.54
C ALA A 388 -22.15 -10.54 16.96
N ASP A 389 -22.69 -10.77 18.15
CA ASP A 389 -23.93 -10.11 18.62
C ASP A 389 -23.66 -8.69 19.13
N LYS A 390 -24.14 -7.70 18.35
CA LYS A 390 -24.03 -6.28 18.68
C LYS A 390 -24.74 -5.89 19.99
N ALA A 391 -25.66 -6.70 20.50
CA ALA A 391 -26.36 -6.43 21.76
C ALA A 391 -25.51 -6.77 23.00
N GLN A 392 -24.44 -7.55 22.83
CA GLN A 392 -23.55 -7.92 23.93
C GLN A 392 -22.69 -6.74 24.39
N ALA A 393 -22.31 -6.76 25.67
CA ALA A 393 -21.34 -5.83 26.24
C ALA A 393 -19.94 -6.05 25.64
N ASP A 394 -19.12 -5.01 25.61
CA ASP A 394 -17.78 -5.06 25.01
C ASP A 394 -16.87 -6.10 25.67
N GLU A 395 -16.97 -6.26 26.99
CA GLU A 395 -16.23 -7.26 27.76
C GLU A 395 -16.64 -8.69 27.36
N THR A 396 -17.92 -8.90 27.06
CA THR A 396 -18.44 -10.22 26.65
C THR A 396 -17.96 -10.58 25.25
N ILE A 397 -17.98 -9.63 24.32
CA ILE A 397 -17.47 -9.82 22.96
C ILE A 397 -15.95 -10.12 23.00
N ALA A 398 -15.20 -9.33 23.78
CA ALA A 398 -13.76 -9.54 23.95
C ALA A 398 -13.44 -10.90 24.59
N ALA A 399 -14.18 -11.30 25.64
CA ALA A 399 -14.01 -12.60 26.28
C ALA A 399 -14.34 -13.76 25.32
N ALA A 400 -15.38 -13.63 24.50
CA ALA A 400 -15.72 -14.63 23.50
C ALA A 400 -14.64 -14.76 22.42
N ALA A 401 -14.11 -13.64 21.93
CA ALA A 401 -12.98 -13.62 20.99
C ALA A 401 -11.72 -14.27 21.58
N GLN A 402 -11.39 -13.98 22.83
CA GLN A 402 -10.25 -14.60 23.52
C GLN A 402 -10.44 -16.10 23.70
N ALA A 403 -11.66 -16.54 24.08
CA ALA A 403 -11.98 -17.96 24.20
C ALA A 403 -11.88 -18.69 22.85
N LEU A 404 -12.31 -18.05 21.75
CA LEU A 404 -12.11 -18.57 20.39
C LEU A 404 -10.63 -18.74 20.07
N MET A 405 -9.79 -17.73 20.36
CA MET A 405 -8.34 -17.84 20.16
C MET A 405 -7.75 -19.03 20.92
N SER A 406 -8.14 -19.24 22.18
CA SER A 406 -7.68 -20.39 22.98
C SER A 406 -8.08 -21.73 22.39
N LEU A 407 -9.30 -21.85 21.84
CA LEU A 407 -9.76 -23.08 21.18
C LEU A 407 -9.08 -23.33 19.83
N LEU A 408 -8.68 -22.28 19.11
CA LEU A 408 -8.04 -22.37 17.80
C LEU A 408 -6.52 -22.60 17.90
N LYS A 409 -5.87 -22.11 18.98
CA LYS A 409 -4.42 -22.23 19.23
C LYS A 409 -3.86 -23.67 19.06
N PRO A 410 -4.51 -24.75 19.56
CA PRO A 410 -3.97 -26.11 19.41
C PRO A 410 -4.21 -26.74 18.03
N LEU A 411 -5.18 -26.25 17.23
CA LEU A 411 -5.50 -26.83 15.91
C LEU A 411 -4.54 -26.39 14.80
N ARG A 412 -3.53 -25.65 15.18
CA ARG A 412 -2.87 -24.64 14.37
C ARG A 412 -1.56 -25.31 13.91
N PRO A 413 -1.24 -25.39 12.61
CA PRO A 413 -0.22 -26.30 12.09
C PRO A 413 1.19 -25.96 12.58
N CYS A 414 2.00 -26.99 12.83
CA CYS A 414 3.40 -26.84 13.22
C CYS A 414 4.32 -27.55 12.21
N SER A 415 4.75 -26.81 11.19
CA SER A 415 5.69 -27.32 10.18
C SER A 415 6.61 -26.21 9.67
N LEU A 416 7.74 -26.60 9.05
CA LEU A 416 8.72 -25.66 8.48
C LEU A 416 8.11 -24.73 7.42
N GLN A 417 7.02 -25.14 6.78
CA GLN A 417 6.31 -24.32 5.80
C GLN A 417 5.68 -23.07 6.44
N PHE A 418 5.34 -23.12 7.74
CA PHE A 418 4.80 -22.00 8.51
C PHE A 418 5.91 -21.31 9.30
N SER A 419 6.90 -20.76 8.58
CA SER A 419 8.14 -20.22 9.16
C SER A 419 7.90 -19.17 10.24
N TYR A 420 6.83 -18.38 10.11
CA TYR A 420 6.49 -17.32 11.05
C TYR A 420 6.15 -17.80 12.48
N ARG A 421 5.82 -19.09 12.65
CA ARG A 421 5.44 -19.67 13.96
C ARG A 421 6.18 -20.96 14.30
N TYR A 422 6.86 -21.57 13.33
CA TYR A 422 7.54 -22.85 13.52
C TYR A 422 8.49 -22.87 14.73
N PRO A 423 9.29 -21.82 15.00
CA PRO A 423 10.12 -21.78 16.19
C PRO A 423 9.32 -21.85 17.50
N GLU A 424 8.20 -21.13 17.57
CA GLU A 424 7.34 -21.08 18.76
C GLU A 424 6.69 -22.43 19.05
N CYS A 425 6.17 -23.10 18.02
CA CYS A 425 5.48 -24.37 18.21
C CYS A 425 6.41 -25.57 18.38
N ARG A 426 7.68 -25.49 17.92
CA ARG A 426 8.66 -26.58 18.07
C ARG A 426 9.40 -26.54 19.41
N TYR A 427 9.68 -25.34 19.91
CA TYR A 427 10.56 -25.14 21.06
C TYR A 427 9.87 -24.47 22.26
N GLY A 428 8.62 -24.05 22.13
CA GLY A 428 7.85 -23.48 23.23
C GLY A 428 7.20 -24.55 24.08
N ASP A 429 7.28 -24.41 25.40
CA ASP A 429 6.67 -25.33 26.38
C ASP A 429 5.12 -25.24 26.42
N GLU A 430 4.53 -24.28 25.71
CA GLU A 430 3.09 -23.97 25.70
C GLU A 430 2.29 -24.53 24.50
N PHE A 431 2.93 -25.31 23.61
CA PHE A 431 2.35 -25.76 22.35
C PHE A 431 2.31 -27.28 22.18
#